data_AF-A0A935WPY9-F1
#
_entry.id   AF-A0A935WPY9-F1
#
_cell.length_a   1.000
_cell.length_b   1.000
_cell.length_c   1.000
_cell.angle_alpha   90.00
_cell.angle_beta   90.00
_cell.angle_gamma   90.00
#
_symmetry.space_group_name_H-M   'P 1'
#
loop_
_entity.id
_entity.type
_entity.pdbx_description
1 polymer ?
#
loop_
_entity_poly.entity_id
_entity_poly.type
_entity_poly.pdbx_seq_one_letter_code
_entity_poly.pdbx_strand_id
1 'polypeptide(L)'
;MTQPLATSSKDPRPNLRFPISIGGREIWPEKQWIWSRERVEQAIANDELVVNESSGKVSVRVKQYLKNELGEMREMKPLSIMVGPYNQEGTAEVFELFGTDNVFSFPKPVDLVRHFVSLTVNDVRDTSAIIVDFFAGSGTLGQAVLAQNAIDGARRRFKSCNCQNPRQYRRRQRTSS
;
A
#
# COMPACT_ATOMS: atom_id res chain seq x y z
N MET A 1 -13.91 -7.36 7.26
CA MET A 1 -13.59 -6.89 8.63
C MET A 1 -14.60 -5.83 9.05
N THR A 2 -14.81 -5.57 10.35
CA THR A 2 -15.73 -4.52 10.82
C THR A 2 -14.99 -3.43 11.61
N GLN A 3 -15.13 -2.16 11.22
CA GLN A 3 -14.49 -1.03 11.91
C GLN A 3 -15.54 -0.20 12.69
N PRO A 4 -15.26 0.25 13.93
CA PRO A 4 -16.17 1.13 14.66
C PRO A 4 -16.34 2.48 13.96
N LEU A 5 -17.59 2.96 13.85
CA LEU A 5 -17.93 4.22 13.21
C LEU A 5 -17.79 5.44 14.16
N ALA A 6 -17.74 5.20 15.47
CA ALA A 6 -17.55 6.23 16.48
C ALA A 6 -16.07 6.39 16.84
N THR A 7 -15.62 7.64 17.06
CA THR A 7 -14.26 7.91 17.53
C THR A 7 -14.13 7.88 19.05
N SER A 8 -12.93 7.59 19.54
CA SER A 8 -12.52 7.79 20.93
C SER A 8 -11.86 9.16 21.19
N SER A 9 -11.60 9.94 20.15
CA SER A 9 -10.85 11.22 20.22
C SER A 9 -11.52 12.31 21.05
N LYS A 10 -10.75 13.34 21.47
CA LYS A 10 -11.14 14.38 22.44
C LYS A 10 -11.68 15.68 21.82
N ASP A 11 -11.44 15.95 20.54
CA ASP A 11 -11.88 17.21 19.93
C ASP A 11 -13.33 17.13 19.42
N PRO A 12 -14.26 17.95 19.96
CA PRO A 12 -15.67 17.89 19.58
C PRO A 12 -15.90 18.47 18.19
N ARG A 13 -16.61 17.72 17.34
CA ARG A 13 -17.11 18.14 16.03
C ARG A 13 -18.64 18.10 16.05
N PRO A 14 -19.33 19.22 16.35
CA PRO A 14 -20.78 19.23 16.57
C PRO A 14 -21.60 18.73 15.38
N ASN A 15 -21.11 18.96 14.16
CA ASN A 15 -21.72 18.52 12.91
C ASN A 15 -21.70 16.98 12.71
N LEU A 16 -20.92 16.24 13.50
CA LEU A 16 -20.81 14.78 13.42
C LEU A 16 -21.54 14.06 14.57
N ARG A 17 -22.45 14.77 15.25
CA ARG A 17 -23.26 14.23 16.35
C ARG A 17 -24.74 14.26 15.97
N PHE A 18 -25.20 13.18 15.36
CA PHE A 18 -26.58 13.00 14.90
C PHE A 18 -27.06 11.57 15.18
N PRO A 19 -28.37 11.34 15.33
CA PRO A 19 -28.92 10.01 15.48
C PRO A 19 -28.81 9.24 14.16
N ILE A 20 -28.45 7.96 14.24
CA ILE A 20 -28.52 7.03 13.12
C ILE A 20 -29.71 6.10 13.37
N SER A 21 -30.68 6.10 12.46
CA SER A 21 -31.88 5.25 12.55
C SER A 21 -31.67 3.94 11.79
N ILE A 22 -31.41 2.84 12.51
CA ILE A 22 -31.26 1.49 11.93
C ILE A 22 -32.31 0.57 12.56
N GLY A 23 -33.17 -0.05 11.74
CA GLY A 23 -34.18 -1.00 12.22
C GLY A 23 -35.21 -0.39 13.18
N GLY A 24 -35.53 0.90 13.02
CA GLY A 24 -36.48 1.61 13.88
C GLY A 24 -35.92 2.07 15.24
N ARG A 25 -34.61 1.86 15.50
CA ARG A 25 -33.93 2.36 16.70
C ARG A 25 -33.03 3.54 16.35
N GLU A 26 -33.08 4.59 17.17
CA GLU A 26 -32.14 5.70 17.09
C GLU A 26 -30.89 5.41 17.92
N ILE A 27 -29.74 5.41 17.26
CA ILE A 27 -28.44 5.18 17.90
C ILE A 27 -27.67 6.49 17.92
N TRP A 28 -27.29 6.92 19.12
CA TRP A 28 -26.46 8.10 19.34
C TRP A 28 -25.00 7.71 19.56
N PRO A 29 -24.04 8.47 19.01
CA PRO A 29 -22.63 8.22 19.28
C PRO A 29 -22.30 8.67 20.71
N GLU A 30 -21.46 7.91 21.41
CA GLU A 30 -20.96 8.27 22.75
C GLU A 30 -20.20 9.61 22.71
N LYS A 31 -19.49 9.89 21.59
CA LYS A 31 -18.83 11.17 21.32
C LYS A 31 -19.28 11.78 19.99
N GLN A 32 -18.76 11.23 18.88
CA GLN A 32 -19.05 11.69 17.51
C GLN A 32 -18.79 10.57 16.50
N TRP A 33 -19.44 10.68 15.34
CA TRP A 33 -19.19 9.82 14.19
C TRP A 33 -17.91 10.21 13.46
N ILE A 34 -17.31 9.27 12.74
CA ILE A 34 -16.19 9.52 11.82
C ILE A 34 -16.70 10.08 10.48
N TRP A 35 -17.96 9.80 10.12
CA TRP A 35 -18.57 10.16 8.84
C TRP A 35 -19.65 11.23 8.99
N SER A 36 -19.84 12.05 7.95
CA SER A 36 -20.95 13.00 7.87
C SER A 36 -22.29 12.29 7.71
N ARG A 37 -23.38 13.02 7.93
CA ARG A 37 -24.75 12.50 7.82
C ARG A 37 -25.01 11.89 6.45
N GLU A 38 -24.63 12.59 5.39
CA GLU A 38 -24.87 12.19 4.00
C GLU A 38 -24.18 10.85 3.68
N ARG A 39 -22.95 10.67 4.15
CA ARG A 39 -22.19 9.43 3.96
C ARG A 39 -22.79 8.27 4.76
N VAL A 40 -23.31 8.53 5.95
CA VAL A 40 -23.99 7.52 6.76
C VAL A 40 -25.29 7.08 6.09
N GLU A 41 -26.08 8.01 5.55
CA GLU A 41 -27.31 7.71 4.82
C GLU A 41 -27.05 6.83 3.59
N GLN A 42 -25.99 7.13 2.83
CA GLN A 42 -25.53 6.27 1.73
C GLN A 42 -25.15 4.88 2.20
N ALA A 43 -24.43 4.77 3.33
CA ALA A 43 -24.03 3.48 3.89
C ALA A 43 -25.22 2.66 4.43
N ILE A 44 -26.28 3.31 4.93
CA ILE A 44 -27.54 2.65 5.29
C ILE A 44 -28.24 2.11 4.04
N ALA A 45 -28.32 2.92 2.98
CA ALA A 45 -28.93 2.51 1.71
C ALA A 45 -28.22 1.29 1.09
N ASN A 46 -26.91 1.17 1.32
CA ASN A 46 -26.08 0.08 0.81
C ASN A 46 -25.92 -1.12 1.77
N ASP A 47 -26.65 -1.17 2.90
CA ASP A 47 -26.53 -2.22 3.94
C ASP A 47 -25.08 -2.46 4.46
N GLU A 48 -24.29 -1.38 4.51
CA GLU A 48 -22.88 -1.42 4.94
C GLU A 48 -22.71 -1.27 6.47
N LEU A 49 -23.78 -0.95 7.21
CA LEU A 49 -23.72 -0.73 8.66
C LEU A 49 -24.24 -1.95 9.44
N VAL A 50 -23.48 -2.37 10.45
CA VAL A 50 -23.85 -3.42 11.40
C VAL A 50 -23.96 -2.80 12.78
N VAL A 51 -25.09 -3.01 13.41
CA VAL A 51 -25.29 -2.68 14.82
C VAL A 51 -24.85 -3.89 15.63
N ASN A 52 -23.92 -3.67 16.56
CA ASN A 52 -23.47 -4.70 17.50
C ASN A 52 -23.76 -4.23 18.92
N GLU A 53 -24.52 -5.03 19.66
CA GLU A 53 -24.87 -4.80 21.05
C GLU A 53 -24.00 -5.69 21.93
N SER A 54 -23.16 -5.08 22.76
CA SER A 54 -22.30 -5.80 23.70
C SER A 54 -22.33 -5.09 25.04
N SER A 55 -22.70 -5.83 26.10
CA SER A 55 -22.76 -5.33 27.48
C SER A 55 -23.57 -4.03 27.66
N GLY A 56 -24.75 -3.94 27.03
CA GLY A 56 -25.64 -2.78 27.13
C GLY A 56 -25.19 -1.53 26.36
N LYS A 57 -24.06 -1.57 25.66
CA LYS A 57 -23.61 -0.52 24.75
C LYS A 57 -23.89 -0.91 23.30
N VAL A 58 -24.65 -0.07 22.61
CA VAL A 58 -24.93 -0.21 21.17
C VAL A 58 -23.80 0.45 20.39
N SER A 59 -23.11 -0.31 19.55
CA SER A 59 -22.02 0.19 18.69
C SER A 59 -22.36 -0.01 17.22
N VAL A 60 -22.21 1.05 16.42
CA VAL A 60 -22.35 0.98 14.95
C VAL A 60 -20.98 0.68 14.36
N ARG A 61 -20.89 -0.39 13.58
CA ARG A 61 -19.69 -0.79 12.85
C ARG A 61 -19.96 -0.80 11.36
N VAL A 62 -18.95 -0.49 10.58
CA VAL A 62 -18.99 -0.54 9.12
C VAL A 62 -18.47 -1.90 8.65
N LYS A 63 -19.21 -2.60 7.79
CA LYS A 63 -18.71 -3.75 7.03
C LYS A 63 -17.71 -3.23 6.00
N GLN A 64 -16.43 -3.50 6.25
CA GLN A 64 -15.42 -3.32 5.21
C GLN A 64 -15.33 -4.61 4.40
N TYR A 65 -15.98 -4.57 3.23
CA TYR A 65 -15.79 -5.57 2.20
C TYR A 65 -14.42 -5.35 1.53
N LEU A 66 -13.61 -6.41 1.49
CA LEU A 66 -12.32 -6.41 0.80
C LEU A 66 -12.49 -6.37 -0.73
N LYS A 67 -13.65 -6.83 -1.21
CA LYS A 67 -14.02 -6.82 -2.61
C LYS A 67 -15.34 -6.07 -2.81
N ASN A 68 -15.39 -5.19 -3.80
CA ASN A 68 -16.63 -4.58 -4.27
C ASN A 68 -17.45 -5.63 -5.06
N GLU A 69 -18.72 -5.35 -5.33
CA GLU A 69 -19.65 -6.27 -6.05
C GLU A 69 -19.15 -6.70 -7.44
N LEU A 70 -18.21 -5.94 -8.00
CA LEU A 70 -17.52 -6.20 -9.27
C LEU A 70 -16.28 -7.11 -9.13
N GLY A 71 -15.99 -7.60 -7.92
CA GLY A 71 -14.85 -8.49 -7.65
C GLY A 71 -13.49 -7.79 -7.55
N GLU A 72 -13.44 -6.48 -7.76
CA GLU A 72 -12.24 -5.67 -7.57
C GLU A 72 -11.86 -5.63 -6.09
N MET A 73 -10.56 -5.59 -5.79
CA MET A 73 -10.08 -5.42 -4.42
C MET A 73 -10.12 -3.94 -4.08
N ARG A 74 -10.70 -3.58 -2.92
CA ARG A 74 -10.69 -2.20 -2.45
C ARG A 74 -9.25 -1.74 -2.25
N GLU A 75 -8.88 -0.63 -2.88
CA GLU A 75 -7.57 -0.01 -2.70
C GLU A 75 -7.44 0.49 -1.24
N MET A 76 -6.39 0.04 -0.56
CA MET A 76 -6.07 0.48 0.80
C MET A 76 -4.97 1.53 0.74
N LYS A 77 -5.08 2.56 1.58
CA LYS A 77 -3.97 3.51 1.77
C LYS A 77 -2.74 2.74 2.29
N PRO A 78 -1.56 2.92 1.69
CA PRO A 78 -0.36 2.24 2.15
C PRO A 78 -0.05 2.62 3.60
N LEU A 79 0.44 1.64 4.37
CA LEU A 79 0.83 1.86 5.77
C LEU A 79 2.12 2.69 5.82
N SER A 80 2.24 3.57 6.81
CA SER A 80 3.46 4.36 7.04
C SER A 80 4.64 3.52 7.52
N ILE A 81 4.37 2.33 8.08
CA ILE A 81 5.39 1.39 8.56
C ILE A 81 5.23 0.10 7.76
N MET A 82 6.29 -0.31 7.07
CA MET A 82 6.37 -1.60 6.40
C MET A 82 7.19 -2.57 7.25
N VAL A 83 6.66 -3.79 7.41
CA VAL A 83 7.37 -4.89 8.05
C VAL A 83 7.85 -5.80 6.93
N GLY A 84 9.14 -5.67 6.61
CA GLY A 84 9.72 -6.26 5.41
C GLY A 84 9.30 -5.55 4.12
N PRO A 85 9.95 -5.87 2.99
CA PRO A 85 11.11 -6.77 2.85
C PRO A 85 12.40 -6.21 3.46
N TYR A 86 13.29 -7.09 3.94
CA TYR A 86 14.54 -6.73 4.63
C TYR A 86 15.76 -6.74 3.70
N ASN A 87 16.85 -6.05 4.10
CA ASN A 87 18.09 -6.00 3.31
C ASN A 87 18.69 -7.38 2.98
N GLN A 88 18.46 -8.39 3.82
CA GLN A 88 18.94 -9.74 3.60
C GLN A 88 18.32 -10.39 2.36
N GLU A 89 17.06 -10.07 2.05
CA GLU A 89 16.34 -10.58 0.89
C GLU A 89 16.97 -10.05 -0.40
N GLY A 90 17.36 -8.77 -0.44
CA GLY A 90 18.07 -8.21 -1.59
C GLY A 90 19.43 -8.89 -1.83
N THR A 91 20.17 -9.25 -0.78
CA THR A 91 21.43 -9.99 -0.92
C THR A 91 21.20 -11.41 -1.45
N ALA A 92 20.16 -12.10 -0.96
CA ALA A 92 19.79 -13.44 -1.42
C ALA A 92 19.37 -13.44 -2.90
N GLU A 93 18.59 -12.45 -3.34
CA GLU A 93 18.18 -12.29 -4.74
C GLU A 93 19.40 -12.11 -5.66
N VAL A 94 20.41 -11.33 -5.26
CA VAL A 94 21.64 -11.16 -6.04
C VAL A 94 22.43 -12.47 -6.12
N PHE A 95 22.51 -13.23 -5.02
CA PHE A 95 23.15 -14.54 -5.03
C PHE A 95 22.45 -15.51 -5.98
N GLU A 96 21.11 -15.55 -5.97
CA GLU A 96 20.32 -16.40 -6.86
C GLU A 96 20.56 -16.08 -8.34
N LEU A 97 20.67 -14.79 -8.68
CA LEU A 97 20.88 -14.35 -10.06
C LEU A 97 22.30 -14.60 -10.59
N PHE A 98 23.32 -14.46 -9.74
CA PHE A 98 24.72 -14.46 -10.18
C PHE A 98 25.54 -15.65 -9.68
N GLY A 99 25.00 -16.47 -8.77
CA GLY A 99 25.69 -17.62 -8.16
C GLY A 99 26.91 -17.24 -7.32
N THR A 100 27.08 -15.97 -6.99
CA THR A 100 28.22 -15.46 -6.21
C THR A 100 27.80 -14.29 -5.33
N ASP A 101 28.39 -14.25 -4.15
CA ASP A 101 28.23 -13.13 -3.22
C ASP A 101 29.01 -11.89 -3.68
N ASN A 102 28.63 -10.73 -3.13
CA ASN A 102 29.35 -9.46 -3.25
C ASN A 102 29.48 -8.86 -4.66
N VAL A 103 28.63 -9.25 -5.63
CA VAL A 103 28.50 -8.52 -6.91
C VAL A 103 28.07 -7.07 -6.65
N PHE A 104 27.13 -6.90 -5.71
CA PHE A 104 26.67 -5.62 -5.21
C PHE A 104 26.69 -5.62 -3.68
N SER A 105 27.22 -4.56 -3.06
CA SER A 105 27.38 -4.51 -1.60
C SER A 105 26.05 -4.31 -0.85
N PHE A 106 25.10 -3.61 -1.47
CA PHE A 106 23.81 -3.26 -0.85
C PHE A 106 22.69 -3.16 -1.92
N PRO A 107 22.30 -4.28 -2.55
CA PRO A 107 21.14 -4.28 -3.44
C PRO A 107 19.87 -3.93 -2.65
N LYS A 108 18.98 -3.15 -3.25
CA LYS A 108 17.62 -2.96 -2.72
C LYS A 108 16.84 -4.26 -2.94
N PRO A 109 16.00 -4.73 -2.01
CA PRO A 109 15.12 -5.87 -2.26
C PRO A 109 14.14 -5.57 -3.41
N VAL A 110 13.97 -6.50 -4.34
CA VAL A 110 13.08 -6.32 -5.50
C VAL A 110 11.64 -6.13 -5.06
N ASP A 111 11.19 -6.88 -4.06
CA ASP A 111 9.84 -6.77 -3.53
C ASP A 111 9.53 -5.38 -2.93
N LEU A 112 10.55 -4.68 -2.40
CA LEU A 112 10.35 -3.33 -1.86
C LEU A 112 9.99 -2.37 -2.98
N VAL A 113 10.78 -2.43 -4.05
CA VAL A 113 10.58 -1.55 -5.21
C VAL A 113 9.27 -1.93 -5.90
N ARG A 114 8.97 -3.22 -6.01
CA ARG A 114 7.71 -3.73 -6.57
C ARG A 114 6.49 -3.22 -5.81
N HIS A 115 6.55 -3.19 -4.47
CA HIS A 115 5.50 -2.59 -3.64
C HIS A 115 5.21 -1.15 -4.07
N PHE A 116 6.25 -0.31 -4.21
CA PHE A 116 6.07 1.07 -4.66
C PHE A 116 5.55 1.18 -6.10
N VAL A 117 6.01 0.33 -7.01
CA VAL A 117 5.52 0.29 -8.40
C VAL A 117 4.05 -0.11 -8.50
N SER A 118 3.56 -0.89 -7.53
CA SER A 118 2.16 -1.33 -7.49
C SER A 118 1.18 -0.27 -7.00
N LEU A 119 1.66 0.84 -6.41
CA LEU A 119 0.79 1.87 -5.83
C LEU A 119 0.03 2.66 -6.91
N THR A 120 -1.23 2.94 -6.62
CA THR A 120 -2.07 3.88 -7.36
C THR A 120 -1.76 5.31 -6.89
N VAL A 121 -1.60 6.25 -7.82
CA VAL A 121 -1.30 7.65 -7.53
C VAL A 121 -2.46 8.52 -8.00
N ASN A 122 -2.96 9.41 -7.14
CA ASN A 122 -4.10 10.29 -7.43
C ASN A 122 -5.35 9.54 -7.91
N ASP A 123 -5.61 8.36 -7.34
CA ASP A 123 -6.72 7.47 -7.73
C ASP A 123 -6.69 7.04 -9.22
N VAL A 124 -5.53 7.16 -9.88
CA VAL A 124 -5.31 6.74 -11.26
C VAL A 124 -4.30 5.60 -11.30
N ARG A 125 -4.77 4.44 -11.77
CA ARG A 125 -3.91 3.29 -12.04
C ARG A 125 -3.32 3.39 -13.44
N ASP A 126 -2.19 4.07 -13.58
CA ASP A 126 -1.50 4.17 -14.87
C ASP A 126 -0.73 2.88 -15.20
N THR A 127 -1.27 2.11 -16.14
CA THR A 127 -0.67 0.87 -16.64
C THR A 127 0.43 1.10 -17.67
N SER A 128 0.74 2.35 -18.04
CA SER A 128 1.70 2.72 -19.08
C SER A 128 2.77 3.71 -18.61
N ALA A 129 2.81 3.98 -17.30
CA ALA A 129 3.70 4.93 -16.65
C ALA A 129 5.18 4.70 -16.99
N ILE A 130 5.95 5.79 -17.00
CA ILE A 130 7.41 5.75 -17.09
C ILE A 130 7.98 5.99 -15.71
N ILE A 131 8.69 4.99 -15.17
CA ILE A 131 9.32 5.05 -13.85
C ILE A 131 10.81 5.32 -14.03
N VAL A 132 11.35 6.28 -13.29
CA VAL A 132 12.74 6.73 -13.47
C VAL A 132 13.53 6.53 -12.18
N ASP A 133 14.72 5.95 -12.30
CA ASP A 133 15.70 5.84 -11.21
C ASP A 133 17.05 6.40 -11.65
N PHE A 134 17.48 7.48 -11.01
CA PHE A 134 18.76 8.13 -11.28
C PHE A 134 19.94 7.54 -10.49
N PHE A 135 19.67 6.61 -9.58
CA PHE A 135 20.63 5.97 -8.70
C PHE A 135 20.49 4.44 -8.79
N ALA A 136 20.47 3.93 -10.02
CA ALA A 136 20.03 2.57 -10.30
C ALA A 136 20.86 1.47 -9.60
N GLY A 137 22.17 1.70 -9.37
CA GLY A 137 23.02 0.75 -8.65
C GLY A 137 22.99 -0.64 -9.29
N SER A 138 22.40 -1.61 -8.57
CA SER A 138 22.21 -3.00 -9.02
C SER A 138 21.12 -3.20 -10.08
N GLY A 139 20.36 -2.16 -10.44
CA GLY A 139 19.31 -2.25 -11.46
C GLY A 139 17.96 -2.79 -10.95
N THR A 140 17.77 -2.83 -9.63
CA THR A 140 16.56 -3.38 -8.96
C THR A 140 15.24 -2.85 -9.53
N LEU A 141 15.19 -1.56 -9.93
CA LEU A 141 13.99 -0.98 -10.53
C LEU A 141 13.52 -1.75 -11.77
N GLY A 142 14.44 -2.08 -12.67
CA GLY A 142 14.09 -2.77 -13.92
C GLY A 142 13.46 -4.12 -13.65
N GLN A 143 14.06 -4.89 -12.73
CA GLN A 143 13.54 -6.19 -12.31
C GLN A 143 12.15 -6.07 -11.68
N ALA A 144 11.95 -5.11 -10.78
CA ALA A 144 10.66 -4.88 -10.12
C ALA A 144 9.55 -4.47 -11.10
N VAL A 145 9.85 -3.60 -12.08
CA VAL A 145 8.86 -3.16 -13.08
C VAL A 145 8.45 -4.31 -14.00
N LEU A 146 9.40 -5.12 -14.46
CA LEU A 146 9.10 -6.28 -15.31
C LEU A 146 8.27 -7.31 -14.54
N ALA A 147 8.63 -7.62 -13.30
CA ALA A 147 7.89 -8.55 -12.45
C ALA A 147 6.46 -8.04 -12.20
N GLN A 148 6.29 -6.75 -11.89
CA GLN A 148 4.97 -6.19 -11.63
C GLN A 148 4.09 -6.17 -12.87
N ASN A 149 4.63 -5.82 -14.04
CA ASN A 149 3.90 -5.87 -15.30
C ASN A 149 3.42 -7.29 -15.63
N ALA A 150 4.22 -8.32 -15.32
CA ALA A 150 3.81 -9.71 -15.53
C ALA A 150 2.64 -10.11 -14.61
N ILE A 151 2.56 -9.55 -13.40
CA ILE A 151 1.49 -9.84 -12.43
C ILE A 151 0.18 -9.16 -12.83
N ASP A 152 0.22 -7.87 -13.17
CA ASP A 152 -1.00 -7.09 -13.41
C ASP A 152 -1.32 -6.81 -14.88
N GLY A 153 -0.56 -7.39 -15.81
CA GLY A 153 -0.78 -7.23 -17.25
C GLY A 153 -0.50 -5.82 -17.78
N ALA A 154 0.13 -4.96 -16.98
CA ALA A 154 0.45 -3.60 -17.37
C ALA A 154 1.65 -3.53 -18.34
N ARG A 155 1.87 -2.35 -18.89
CA ARG A 155 2.94 -2.01 -19.84
C ARG A 155 3.77 -0.83 -19.34
N ARG A 156 4.07 -0.79 -18.03
CA ARG A 156 4.93 0.25 -17.45
C ARG A 156 6.33 0.15 -18.04
N ARG A 157 6.96 1.29 -18.29
CA ARG A 157 8.33 1.39 -18.81
C ARG A 157 9.22 1.94 -17.70
N PHE A 158 10.51 1.62 -17.74
CA PHE A 158 11.48 2.18 -16.81
C PHE A 158 12.66 2.82 -17.51
N LYS A 159 13.26 3.82 -16.87
CA LYS A 159 14.53 4.42 -17.27
C LYS A 159 15.44 4.46 -16.05
N SER A 160 16.60 3.83 -16.17
CA SER A 160 17.57 3.76 -15.11
C SER A 160 18.87 4.42 -15.56
N CYS A 161 19.36 5.36 -14.76
CA CYS A 161 20.65 6.00 -14.95
C CYS A 161 21.59 5.56 -13.83
N ASN A 162 22.83 5.28 -14.17
CA ASN A 162 23.88 5.00 -13.20
C ASN A 162 25.16 5.73 -13.63
N CYS A 163 25.89 6.30 -12.69
CA CYS A 163 27.18 6.91 -12.98
C CYS A 163 28.27 5.83 -13.00
N GLN A 164 29.17 5.92 -13.98
CA GLN A 164 30.38 5.07 -13.96
C GLN A 164 31.28 5.52 -12.82
N ASN A 165 31.44 4.68 -11.80
CA ASN A 165 32.38 4.94 -10.71
C ASN A 165 33.77 4.35 -11.05
N PRO A 166 34.82 5.17 -11.18
CA PRO A 166 36.15 4.72 -11.59
C PRO A 166 36.85 3.78 -10.58
N ARG A 167 36.35 3.66 -9.33
CA ARG A 167 36.94 2.73 -8.33
C ARG A 167 36.80 1.25 -8.73
N GLN A 168 35.80 0.89 -9.54
CA GLN A 168 35.65 -0.49 -10.05
C GLN A 168 36.61 -0.80 -11.21
N TYR A 169 37.16 0.21 -11.89
CA TYR A 169 38.09 0.05 -13.01
C TYR A 169 39.50 -0.36 -12.55
N ARG A 170 39.98 0.19 -11.43
CA ARG A 170 41.34 -0.08 -10.89
C ARG A 170 41.53 -1.51 -10.35
N ARG A 171 40.48 -2.23 -9.97
CA ARG A 171 40.60 -3.63 -9.50
C ARG A 171 40.82 -4.62 -10.65
N ARG A 172 40.32 -4.34 -11.86
CA ARG A 172 40.51 -5.21 -13.04
C ARG A 172 41.92 -5.18 -13.65
N GLN A 173 42.70 -4.13 -13.42
CA GLN A 173 44.06 -4.01 -13.97
C GLN A 173 45.16 -4.61 -13.08
N ARG A 174 44.81 -5.11 -11.88
CA ARG A 174 45.78 -5.72 -10.96
C ARG A 174 45.80 -7.25 -10.98
N THR A 175 44.89 -7.88 -11.72
CA THR A 175 44.78 -9.34 -11.84
C THR A 175 45.26 -9.86 -13.20
N SER A 176 45.84 -9.00 -14.02
CA SER A 176 46.32 -9.28 -15.38
C SER A 176 47.79 -8.89 -15.58
N SER A 177 48.57 -8.90 -14.50
CA SER A 177 50.02 -8.69 -14.48
C SER A 177 50.69 -9.81 -13.68
#